data_AF-A0A7C6MC07-F1
#
_entry.id   AF-A0A7C6MC07-F1
#
_cell.length_a   1.000
_cell.length_b   1.000
_cell.length_c   1.000
_cell.angle_alpha   90.00
_cell.angle_beta   90.00
_cell.angle_gamma   90.00
#
_symmetry.space_group_name_H-M   'P 1'
#
loop_
_entity.id
_entity.type
_entity.pdbx_description
1 polymer ?
#
loop_
_entity_poly.entity_id
_entity_poly.type
_entity_poly.pdbx_seq_one_letter_code
_entity_poly.pdbx_strand_id
1 'polypeptide(L)'
;MVKKIKNKPSKKTKQEILAGELISLIPEIDEEGLAFLLEQATVHLHNMRITNLEEQLANAADSSPKKKGSIKKTVGADFRIDRSPSGASYHIISGGSWKMFTDEEMLSMVNIAQSKDTLLEVSYRLWVWLDRERPDALVDLNIEDHHDPRCKELVKLLRKKFAVRKQ
;
A
#
# COMPACT_ATOMS: atom_id res chain seq x y z
N MET A 1 -45.82 -17.18 38.90
CA MET A 1 -44.68 -16.27 38.62
C MET A 1 -43.58 -17.05 37.94
N VAL A 2 -43.26 -16.79 36.67
CA VAL A 2 -41.92 -17.10 36.12
C VAL A 2 -41.57 -15.99 35.13
N LYS A 3 -40.43 -15.34 35.38
CA LYS A 3 -40.01 -14.06 34.79
C LYS A 3 -39.64 -14.22 33.31
N LYS A 4 -40.26 -13.44 32.43
CA LYS A 4 -39.77 -13.20 31.06
C LYS A 4 -38.47 -12.39 31.14
N ILE A 5 -37.33 -13.03 30.88
CA ILE A 5 -36.05 -12.34 30.69
C ILE A 5 -36.10 -11.70 29.30
N LYS A 6 -36.38 -10.39 29.25
CA LYS A 6 -36.21 -9.58 28.04
C LYS A 6 -34.71 -9.41 27.81
N ASN A 7 -34.13 -10.16 26.87
CA ASN A 7 -32.76 -9.95 26.42
C ASN A 7 -32.67 -8.57 25.74
N LYS A 8 -31.84 -7.69 26.31
CA LYS A 8 -31.54 -6.35 25.82
C LYS A 8 -30.62 -6.47 24.59
N PRO A 9 -30.88 -5.80 23.45
CA PRO A 9 -30.04 -5.92 22.27
C PRO A 9 -28.66 -5.34 22.58
N SER A 10 -27.62 -6.17 22.52
CA SER A 10 -26.24 -5.71 22.62
C SER A 10 -25.96 -4.78 21.44
N LYS A 11 -25.39 -3.59 21.69
CA LYS A 11 -25.02 -2.64 20.64
C LYS A 11 -24.06 -3.36 19.68
N LYS A 12 -24.44 -3.51 18.40
CA LYS A 12 -23.54 -4.04 17.38
C LYS A 12 -22.25 -3.23 17.34
N THR A 13 -21.12 -3.91 17.34
CA THR A 13 -19.80 -3.32 17.16
C THR A 13 -19.68 -2.75 15.75
N LYS A 14 -18.79 -1.77 15.57
CA LYS A 14 -18.53 -1.18 14.24
C LYS A 14 -18.12 -2.25 13.21
N GLN A 15 -17.40 -3.28 13.65
CA GLN A 15 -17.01 -4.41 12.82
C GLN A 15 -18.22 -5.23 12.36
N GLU A 16 -19.16 -5.54 13.24
CA GLU A 16 -20.39 -6.28 12.89
C GLU A 16 -21.31 -5.49 11.95
N ILE A 17 -21.30 -4.15 12.03
CA ILE A 17 -22.04 -3.28 11.11
C ILE A 17 -21.43 -3.37 9.71
N LEU A 18 -20.13 -3.14 9.59
CA LEU A 18 -19.42 -3.18 8.30
C LEU A 18 -19.46 -4.57 7.66
N ALA A 19 -19.34 -5.64 8.45
CA ALA A 19 -19.50 -7.01 7.96
C ALA A 19 -20.91 -7.24 7.41
N GLY A 20 -21.94 -6.72 8.10
CA GLY A 20 -23.32 -6.78 7.62
C GLY A 20 -23.53 -6.05 6.31
N GLU A 21 -22.98 -4.83 6.18
CA GLU A 21 -23.04 -4.05 4.94
C GLU A 21 -22.37 -4.78 3.76
N LEU A 22 -21.18 -5.36 3.98
CA LEU A 22 -20.48 -6.14 2.96
C LEU A 22 -21.33 -7.33 2.49
N ILE A 23 -21.92 -8.07 3.44
CA ILE A 23 -22.78 -9.22 3.13
C ILE A 23 -24.04 -8.79 2.37
N SER A 24 -24.61 -7.63 2.69
CA SER A 24 -25.78 -7.11 1.96
C SER A 24 -25.47 -6.74 0.51
N LEU A 25 -24.21 -6.41 0.19
CA LEU A 25 -23.78 -6.08 -1.18
C LEU A 25 -23.43 -7.33 -2.00
N ILE A 26 -23.00 -8.43 -1.38
CA ILE A 26 -22.60 -9.68 -2.06
C ILE A 26 -23.58 -10.14 -3.15
N PRO A 27 -24.92 -10.12 -2.96
CA PRO A 27 -25.86 -10.58 -3.99
C PRO A 27 -25.86 -9.74 -5.28
N GLU A 28 -25.36 -8.51 -5.23
CA GLU A 28 -25.28 -7.60 -6.38
C GLU A 28 -23.94 -7.66 -7.11
N ILE A 29 -22.99 -8.46 -6.61
CA ILE A 29 -21.64 -8.60 -7.15
C ILE A 29 -21.55 -9.91 -7.94
N ASP A 30 -20.95 -9.83 -9.12
CA ASP A 30 -20.72 -10.97 -9.99
C ASP A 30 -19.53 -11.84 -9.52
N GLU A 31 -19.33 -12.97 -10.19
CA GLU A 31 -18.30 -13.94 -9.82
C GLU A 31 -16.89 -13.33 -9.85
N GLU A 32 -16.60 -12.49 -10.85
CA GLU A 32 -15.33 -11.78 -10.99
C GLU A 32 -15.11 -10.77 -9.85
N GLY A 33 -16.13 -9.96 -9.52
CA GLY A 33 -16.06 -9.03 -8.40
C GLY A 33 -15.94 -9.73 -7.04
N LEU A 34 -16.58 -10.88 -6.85
CA LEU A 34 -16.45 -11.68 -5.63
C LEU A 34 -15.05 -12.30 -5.49
N ALA A 35 -14.47 -12.78 -6.59
CA ALA A 35 -13.09 -13.28 -6.61
C ALA A 35 -12.10 -12.19 -6.21
N PHE A 36 -12.27 -10.97 -6.76
CA PHE A 36 -11.46 -9.81 -6.40
C PHE A 36 -11.56 -9.46 -4.90
N LEU A 37 -12.78 -9.41 -4.35
CA LEU A 37 -12.97 -9.12 -2.91
C LEU A 37 -12.32 -10.18 -2.01
N LEU A 38 -12.37 -11.45 -2.42
CA LEU A 38 -11.74 -12.55 -1.71
C LEU A 38 -10.21 -12.44 -1.72
N GLU A 39 -9.63 -12.05 -2.86
CA GLU A 39 -8.20 -11.79 -3.00
C GLU A 39 -7.75 -10.64 -2.09
N GLN A 40 -8.44 -9.49 -2.16
CA GLN A 40 -8.14 -8.33 -1.32
C GLN A 40 -8.25 -8.66 0.18
N ALA A 41 -9.26 -9.43 0.59
CA ALA A 41 -9.42 -9.88 1.97
C ALA A 41 -8.27 -10.81 2.41
N THR A 42 -7.84 -11.72 1.52
CA THR A 42 -6.74 -12.66 1.79
C THR A 42 -5.41 -11.94 1.93
N VAL A 43 -5.13 -10.98 1.05
CA VAL A 43 -3.94 -10.11 1.13
C VAL A 43 -3.94 -9.31 2.43
N HIS A 44 -5.10 -8.72 2.80
CA HIS A 44 -5.22 -7.98 4.06
C HIS A 44 -4.96 -8.86 5.29
N LEU A 45 -5.54 -10.07 5.33
CA LEU A 45 -5.31 -11.03 6.41
C LEU A 45 -3.85 -11.48 6.49
N HIS A 46 -3.20 -11.70 5.35
CA HIS A 46 -1.78 -12.03 5.31
C HIS A 46 -0.93 -10.89 5.89
N ASN A 47 -1.19 -9.65 5.47
CA ASN A 47 -0.49 -8.46 5.98
C ASN A 47 -0.70 -8.28 7.49
N MET A 48 -1.92 -8.50 7.99
CA MET A 48 -2.20 -8.46 9.43
C MET A 48 -1.41 -9.54 10.20
N ARG A 49 -1.31 -10.75 9.65
CA ARG A 49 -0.53 -11.83 10.28
C ARG A 49 0.96 -11.50 10.32
N ILE A 50 1.53 -10.99 9.22
CA ILE A 50 2.93 -10.55 9.18
C ILE A 50 3.17 -9.43 10.19
N THR A 51 2.30 -8.40 10.22
CA THR A 51 2.39 -7.29 11.18
C THR A 51 2.35 -7.80 12.63
N ASN A 52 1.48 -8.75 12.93
CA ASN A 52 1.35 -9.31 14.28
C ASN A 52 2.56 -10.18 14.68
N LEU A 53 3.19 -10.87 13.71
CA LEU A 53 4.42 -11.62 13.95
C LEU A 53 5.62 -10.68 14.18
N GLU A 54 5.71 -9.60 13.42
CA GLU A 54 6.73 -8.56 13.60
C GLU A 54 6.59 -7.85 14.95
N GLU A 55 5.36 -7.57 15.38
CA GLU A 55 5.08 -6.99 16.70
C GLU A 55 5.48 -7.94 17.84
N GLN A 56 5.26 -9.24 17.69
CA GLN A 56 5.71 -10.25 18.67
C GLN A 56 7.24 -10.37 18.71
N LEU A 57 7.92 -10.31 17.56
CA LEU A 57 9.39 -10.33 17.48
C LEU A 57 10.00 -9.04 18.03
N ALA A 58 9.37 -7.89 17.81
CA ALA A 58 9.80 -6.60 18.36
C ALA A 58 9.68 -6.57 19.89
N ASN A 59 8.61 -7.12 20.46
CA ASN A 59 8.43 -7.23 21.91
C ASN A 59 9.41 -8.22 22.56
N ALA A 60 9.88 -9.24 21.82
CA ALA A 60 10.93 -10.16 22.30
C ALA A 60 12.35 -9.56 22.24
N ALA A 61 12.58 -8.54 21.39
CA ALA A 61 13.87 -7.89 21.20
C ALA A 61 14.17 -6.76 22.22
N ASP A 62 13.20 -6.37 23.06
CA ASP A 62 13.33 -5.28 24.05
C ASP A 62 14.15 -5.65 25.31
N SER A 63 14.93 -6.75 25.24
CA SER A 63 15.87 -7.15 26.30
C SER A 63 17.31 -6.71 26.01
N SER A 64 17.58 -5.80 25.08
CA SER A 64 18.94 -5.29 24.82
C SER A 64 18.96 -3.87 24.28
N PRO A 65 19.71 -2.93 24.91
CA PRO A 65 19.79 -1.57 24.42
C PRO A 65 20.86 -1.45 23.34
N LYS A 66 20.49 -0.82 22.21
CA LYS A 66 21.28 -0.04 21.23
C LYS A 66 21.13 -0.56 19.78
N LYS A 67 20.41 0.18 18.92
CA LYS A 67 20.92 1.32 18.11
C LYS A 67 19.94 1.66 16.98
N LYS A 68 19.61 2.96 16.90
CA LYS A 68 19.27 3.75 15.69
C LYS A 68 18.03 3.36 14.88
N GLY A 69 16.97 4.14 15.11
CA GLY A 69 16.30 4.84 14.00
C GLY A 69 15.03 4.21 13.45
N SER A 70 14.18 3.62 14.28
CA SER A 70 12.86 3.15 13.85
C SER A 70 11.88 4.33 13.79
N ILE A 71 11.79 4.96 12.61
CA ILE A 71 10.71 5.87 12.28
C ILE A 71 9.41 5.06 12.29
N LYS A 72 8.51 5.39 13.23
CA LYS A 72 7.10 4.97 13.24
C LYS A 72 6.52 5.10 11.82
N LYS A 73 6.17 3.99 11.16
CA LYS A 73 5.47 4.01 9.87
C LYS A 73 3.98 3.71 10.06
N THR A 74 3.21 4.78 9.89
CA THR A 74 1.76 4.75 9.60
C THR A 74 1.51 4.04 8.28
N VAL A 75 0.60 3.06 8.30
CA VAL A 75 0.18 2.23 7.17
C VAL A 75 -0.61 3.05 6.14
N GLY A 76 0.09 3.87 5.35
CA GLY A 76 -0.22 4.09 3.93
C GLY A 76 0.72 3.19 3.12
N ALA A 77 0.48 2.97 1.83
CA ALA A 77 1.42 2.24 0.97
C ALA A 77 2.82 2.86 1.10
N ASP A 78 3.69 2.25 1.89
CA ASP A 78 4.84 2.97 2.44
C ASP A 78 6.05 2.82 1.52
N PHE A 79 5.87 3.33 0.30
CA PHE A 79 6.91 3.41 -0.70
C PHE A 79 8.13 4.14 -0.13
N ARG A 80 9.30 3.53 -0.30
CA ARG A 80 10.58 4.13 0.07
C ARG A 80 11.51 4.09 -1.14
N ILE A 81 12.19 5.21 -1.38
CA ILE A 81 13.21 5.32 -2.41
C ILE A 81 14.56 5.46 -1.72
N ASP A 82 15.44 4.49 -1.93
CA ASP A 82 16.84 4.55 -1.51
C ASP A 82 17.74 4.62 -2.76
N ARG A 83 18.73 5.53 -2.72
CA ARG A 83 19.73 5.64 -3.78
C ARG A 83 20.93 4.78 -3.42
N SER A 84 21.49 4.06 -4.39
CA SER A 84 22.72 3.29 -4.18
C SER A 84 23.88 4.21 -3.76
N PRO A 85 24.85 3.74 -2.95
CA PRO A 85 26.01 4.53 -2.55
C PRO A 85 26.89 4.98 -3.72
N SER A 86 26.89 4.21 -4.82
CA SER A 86 27.55 4.56 -6.08
C SER A 86 26.78 5.62 -6.88
N GLY A 87 25.54 5.91 -6.52
CA GLY A 87 24.70 6.93 -7.12
C GLY A 87 24.03 6.53 -8.45
N ALA A 88 24.33 5.34 -8.99
CA ALA A 88 23.97 4.90 -10.33
C ALA A 88 22.64 4.12 -10.43
N SER A 89 21.96 3.88 -9.30
CA SER A 89 20.68 3.15 -9.29
C SER A 89 19.81 3.55 -8.09
N TYR A 90 18.52 3.41 -8.27
CA TYR A 90 17.50 3.68 -7.28
C TYR A 90 16.75 2.40 -6.94
N HIS A 91 16.46 2.20 -5.66
CA HIS A 91 15.66 1.09 -5.18
C HIS A 91 14.34 1.64 -4.65
N ILE A 92 13.24 1.21 -5.26
CA ILE A 92 11.89 1.48 -4.77
C ILE A 92 11.43 0.27 -3.99
N ILE A 93 11.13 0.47 -2.71
CA ILE A 93 10.73 -0.57 -1.77
C ILE A 93 9.26 -0.39 -1.44
N SER A 94 8.49 -1.46 -1.54
CA SER A 94 7.05 -1.52 -1.23
C SER A 94 6.70 -2.89 -0.65
N GLY A 95 6.02 -2.92 0.50
CA GLY A 95 5.46 -4.18 1.03
C GLY A 95 6.47 -5.31 1.30
N GLY A 96 7.75 -4.99 1.56
CA GLY A 96 8.81 -5.99 1.75
C GLY A 96 9.51 -6.43 0.46
N SER A 97 8.99 -6.04 -0.70
CA SER A 97 9.63 -6.22 -2.00
C SER A 97 10.37 -4.95 -2.42
N TRP A 98 11.35 -5.09 -3.30
CA TRP A 98 12.11 -3.97 -3.83
C TRP A 98 12.37 -4.14 -5.30
N LYS A 99 12.39 -3.02 -6.01
CA LYS A 99 12.69 -2.96 -7.43
C LYS A 99 13.80 -1.96 -7.72
N MET A 100 14.78 -2.40 -8.50
CA MET A 100 15.84 -1.52 -8.98
C MET A 100 15.40 -0.80 -10.25
N PHE A 101 15.67 0.50 -10.26
CA PHE A 101 15.57 1.39 -11.41
C PHE A 101 16.93 2.04 -11.67
N THR A 102 17.27 2.20 -12.94
CA THR A 102 18.44 2.97 -13.37
C THR A 102 18.18 4.47 -13.22
N ASP A 103 19.22 5.28 -13.40
CA ASP A 103 19.09 6.74 -13.36
C ASP A 103 18.14 7.27 -14.47
N GLU A 104 18.18 6.68 -15.66
CA GLU A 104 17.33 7.07 -16.80
C GLU A 104 15.85 6.72 -16.56
N GLU A 105 15.59 5.53 -16.01
CA GLU A 105 14.25 5.07 -15.63
C GLU A 105 13.69 5.95 -14.50
N MET A 106 14.51 6.22 -13.49
CA MET A 106 14.13 7.07 -12.38
C MET A 106 13.80 8.49 -12.86
N LEU A 107 14.61 9.05 -13.77
CA LEU A 107 14.37 10.36 -14.36
C LEU A 107 13.06 10.39 -15.16
N SER A 108 12.75 9.33 -15.90
CA SER A 108 11.50 9.19 -16.66
C SER A 108 10.28 9.22 -15.72
N MET A 109 10.31 8.43 -14.64
CA MET A 109 9.26 8.43 -13.62
C MET A 109 9.11 9.80 -12.94
N VAL A 110 10.22 10.47 -12.62
CA VAL A 110 10.19 11.81 -12.02
C VAL A 110 9.61 12.85 -12.98
N ASN A 111 9.97 12.81 -14.26
CA ASN A 111 9.42 13.71 -15.28
C ASN A 111 7.90 13.54 -15.42
N ILE A 112 7.41 12.30 -15.45
CA ILE A 112 5.97 12.02 -15.44
C ILE A 112 5.34 12.59 -14.17
N ALA A 113 5.92 12.27 -13.01
CA ALA A 113 5.41 12.72 -11.72
C ALA A 113 5.37 14.25 -11.61
N GLN A 114 6.31 14.99 -12.19
CA GLN A 114 6.37 16.46 -12.13
C GLN A 114 5.44 17.18 -13.11
N SER A 115 4.69 16.47 -13.95
CA SER A 115 3.70 17.11 -14.83
C SER A 115 2.70 17.94 -14.02
N LYS A 116 2.24 19.06 -14.62
CA LYS A 116 1.28 19.99 -14.01
C LYS A 116 -0.16 19.47 -14.01
N ASP A 117 -0.38 18.29 -14.62
CA ASP A 117 -1.67 17.62 -14.71
C ASP A 117 -2.18 17.16 -13.35
N THR A 118 -3.44 16.74 -13.30
CA THR A 118 -4.07 16.27 -12.06
C THR A 118 -3.38 15.00 -11.56
N LEU A 119 -3.46 14.75 -10.24
CA LEU A 119 -2.84 13.57 -9.65
C LEU A 119 -3.32 12.26 -10.29
N LEU A 120 -4.58 12.20 -10.72
CA LEU A 120 -5.20 11.05 -11.35
C LEU A 120 -4.63 10.78 -12.75
N GLU A 121 -4.49 11.82 -13.57
CA GLU A 121 -3.89 11.72 -14.91
C GLU A 121 -2.41 11.35 -14.81
N VAL A 122 -1.69 11.94 -13.85
CA VAL A 122 -0.27 11.63 -13.64
C VAL A 122 -0.07 10.21 -13.13
N SER A 123 -0.92 9.72 -12.23
CA SER A 123 -0.87 8.32 -11.77
C SER A 123 -1.14 7.34 -12.91
N TYR A 124 -2.10 7.65 -13.79
CA TYR A 124 -2.39 6.84 -14.97
C TYR A 124 -1.19 6.79 -15.92
N ARG A 125 -0.60 7.95 -16.23
CA ARG A 125 0.60 8.03 -17.11
C ARG A 125 1.79 7.29 -16.53
N LEU A 126 1.98 7.35 -15.21
CA LEU A 126 3.05 6.60 -14.53
C LEU A 126 2.80 5.09 -14.64
N TRP A 127 1.57 4.66 -14.43
CA TRP A 127 1.19 3.26 -14.59
C TRP A 127 1.41 2.77 -16.02
N VAL A 128 0.96 3.51 -17.03
CA VAL A 128 1.17 3.16 -18.46
C VAL A 128 2.66 3.06 -18.80
N TRP A 129 3.48 3.95 -18.25
CA TRP A 129 4.93 3.89 -18.45
C TRP A 129 5.54 2.64 -17.78
N LEU A 130 5.12 2.32 -16.55
CA LEU A 130 5.56 1.11 -15.86
C LEU A 130 5.13 -0.15 -16.61
N ASP A 131 3.88 -0.24 -17.05
CA ASP A 131 3.37 -1.37 -17.83
C ASP A 131 4.19 -1.59 -19.12
N ARG A 132 4.57 -0.51 -19.80
CA ARG A 132 5.32 -0.59 -21.05
C ARG A 132 6.81 -0.89 -20.88
N GLU A 133 7.48 -0.19 -19.97
CA GLU A 133 8.94 -0.27 -19.84
C GLU A 133 9.36 -1.33 -18.82
N ARG A 134 8.59 -1.48 -17.73
CA ARG A 134 8.92 -2.29 -16.56
C ARG A 134 7.69 -2.99 -15.98
N PRO A 135 7.00 -3.87 -16.74
CA PRO A 135 5.85 -4.61 -16.23
C PRO A 135 6.22 -5.49 -15.03
N ASP A 136 7.48 -5.92 -14.95
CA ASP A 136 8.07 -6.60 -13.81
C ASP A 136 8.04 -5.74 -12.52
N ALA A 137 8.11 -4.41 -12.63
CA ALA A 137 8.01 -3.52 -11.49
C ALA A 137 6.58 -3.39 -10.94
N LEU A 138 5.55 -3.56 -11.77
CA LEU A 138 4.17 -3.58 -11.30
C LEU A 138 3.95 -4.77 -10.36
N VAL A 139 4.42 -5.94 -10.75
CA VAL A 139 4.36 -7.16 -9.92
C VAL A 139 5.17 -6.99 -8.64
N ASP A 140 6.44 -6.57 -8.74
CA ASP A 140 7.33 -6.48 -7.57
C ASP A 140 6.92 -5.38 -6.58
N LEU A 141 6.30 -4.30 -7.06
CA LEU A 141 5.81 -3.22 -6.19
C LEU A 141 4.38 -3.46 -5.71
N ASN A 142 3.78 -4.58 -6.12
CA ASN A 142 2.40 -4.95 -5.86
C ASN A 142 1.43 -3.85 -6.31
N ILE A 143 1.60 -3.38 -7.54
CA ILE A 143 0.74 -2.42 -8.22
C ILE A 143 -0.04 -3.21 -9.26
N GLU A 144 -1.31 -3.46 -8.99
CA GLU A 144 -2.12 -4.38 -9.80
C GLU A 144 -2.72 -3.67 -11.01
N ASP A 145 -3.17 -2.41 -10.84
CA ASP A 145 -3.95 -1.73 -11.87
C ASP A 145 -3.75 -0.20 -11.90
N HIS A 146 -4.20 0.41 -13.00
CA HIS A 146 -4.16 1.85 -13.24
C HIS A 146 -5.00 2.67 -12.25
N HIS A 147 -6.03 2.07 -11.63
CA HIS A 147 -6.80 2.70 -10.56
C HIS A 147 -6.22 2.50 -9.15
N ASP A 148 -5.13 1.74 -9.00
CA ASP A 148 -4.55 1.42 -7.70
C ASP A 148 -4.10 2.71 -6.96
N PRO A 149 -4.56 2.94 -5.71
CA PRO A 149 -4.12 4.08 -4.90
C PRO A 149 -2.60 4.13 -4.69
N ARG A 150 -1.90 3.00 -4.80
CA ARG A 150 -0.42 2.91 -4.73
C ARG A 150 0.26 3.71 -5.82
N CYS A 151 -0.28 3.75 -7.03
CA CYS A 151 0.25 4.61 -8.11
C CYS A 151 0.21 6.08 -7.72
N LYS A 152 -0.87 6.53 -7.06
CA LYS A 152 -1.01 7.92 -6.59
C LYS A 152 -0.02 8.24 -5.47
N GLU A 153 0.19 7.31 -4.55
CA GLU A 153 1.18 7.46 -3.48
C GLU A 153 2.62 7.49 -4.02
N LEU A 154 2.93 6.66 -5.02
CA LEU A 154 4.22 6.69 -5.70
C LEU A 154 4.46 8.03 -6.38
N VAL A 155 3.47 8.58 -7.11
CA VAL A 155 3.56 9.93 -7.69
C VAL A 155 3.82 11.00 -6.62
N LYS A 156 3.10 10.97 -5.50
CA LYS A 156 3.32 11.91 -4.39
C LYS A 156 4.73 11.78 -3.82
N LEU A 157 5.23 10.56 -3.65
CA LEU A 157 6.57 10.31 -3.16
C LEU A 157 7.63 10.85 -4.11
N LEU A 158 7.48 10.62 -5.42
CA LEU A 158 8.38 11.12 -6.45
C LEU A 158 8.42 12.65 -6.45
N ARG A 159 7.25 13.29 -6.44
CA ARG A 159 7.13 14.75 -6.33
C ARG A 159 7.82 15.28 -5.08
N LYS A 160 7.67 14.62 -3.93
CA LYS A 160 8.24 15.04 -2.65
C LYS A 160 9.76 14.85 -2.58
N LYS A 161 10.26 13.70 -3.04
CA LYS A 161 11.69 13.32 -2.97
C LYS A 161 12.53 14.08 -3.97
N PHE A 162 12.00 14.29 -5.17
CA PHE A 162 12.67 14.96 -6.26
C PHE A 162 12.09 16.35 -6.52
N ALA A 163 11.41 16.95 -5.53
CA ALA A 163 10.98 18.34 -5.60
C ALA A 163 12.20 19.19 -5.96
N VAL A 164 12.25 19.66 -7.21
CA VAL A 164 13.32 20.54 -7.68
C VAL A 164 13.23 21.78 -6.80
N ARG A 165 14.18 21.92 -5.88
CA ARG A 165 14.45 23.24 -5.31
C ARG A 165 14.90 24.06 -6.51
N LYS A 166 14.01 24.92 -7.03
CA LYS A 166 14.41 26.00 -7.91
C LYS A 166 15.58 26.71 -7.22
N GLN A 167 16.78 26.51 -7.74
CA GLN A 167 17.88 27.46 -7.56
C GLN A 167 17.77 28.51 -8.65
#